data_AF-A0A957LHG1-F1
#
_entry.id   AF-A0A957LHG1-F1
#
_cell.length_a   1.000
_cell.length_b   1.000
_cell.length_c   1.000
_cell.angle_alpha   90.00
_cell.angle_beta   90.00
_cell.angle_gamma   90.00
#
_symmetry.space_group_name_H-M   'P 1'
#
loop_
_entity.id
_entity.type
_entity.pdbx_description
1 polymer ?
#
loop_
_entity_poly.entity_id
_entity_poly.type
_entity_poly.pdbx_seq_one_letter_code
_entity_poly.pdbx_strand_id
1 'polypeptide(L)' 'MKTLLKKPLFFLLSLALSSLLMACNTAAPKPTLTVASKNFTEQFIVGEMYALLLEEAGFTVNRQLNLGETPV' A
#
# COMPACT_ATOMS: atom_id res chain seq x y z
N MET A 1 50.80 9.35 -4.43
CA MET A 1 50.01 8.71 -3.35
C MET A 1 48.80 9.54 -2.85
N LYS A 2 48.26 10.52 -3.62
CA LYS A 2 47.17 11.42 -3.14
C LYS A 2 45.76 11.04 -3.61
N THR A 3 45.62 9.99 -4.44
CA THR A 3 44.36 9.55 -5.05
C THR A 3 43.65 8.44 -4.28
N LEU A 4 44.31 7.82 -3.29
CA LEU A 4 43.79 6.67 -2.53
C LEU A 4 42.89 7.06 -1.35
N LEU A 5 43.10 8.24 -0.74
CA LEU A 5 42.25 8.74 0.36
C LEU A 5 40.93 9.36 -0.11
N LYS A 6 40.83 9.75 -1.40
CA LYS A 6 39.62 10.37 -1.98
C LYS A 6 38.57 9.36 -2.46
N LYS A 7 38.98 8.11 -2.72
CA LYS A 7 38.11 7.00 -3.15
C LYS A 7 37.07 6.54 -2.10
N PRO A 8 37.42 6.34 -0.81
CA PRO A 8 36.42 6.01 0.22
C PRO A 8 35.50 7.20 0.52
N LEU A 9 36.01 8.44 0.41
CA LEU A 9 35.23 9.66 0.58
C LEU A 9 34.14 9.79 -0.50
N PHE A 10 34.44 9.41 -1.75
CA PHE A 10 33.45 9.41 -2.83
C PHE A 10 32.39 8.31 -2.64
N PHE A 11 32.77 7.16 -2.08
CA PHE A 11 31.85 6.05 -1.78
C PHE A 11 30.92 6.37 -0.59
N LEU A 12 31.44 7.02 0.46
CA LEU A 12 30.65 7.51 1.59
C LEU A 12 29.69 8.65 1.19
N LEU A 13 30.11 9.52 0.28
CA LEU A 13 29.26 10.60 -0.24
C LEU A 13 28.12 10.06 -1.13
N SER A 14 28.38 9.02 -1.91
CA SER A 14 27.37 8.30 -2.70
C SER A 14 26.35 7.58 -1.83
N LEU A 15 26.79 6.95 -0.74
CA LEU A 15 25.90 6.25 0.19
C LEU A 15 25.02 7.23 0.99
N ALA A 16 25.56 8.39 1.38
CA ALA A 16 24.82 9.46 2.07
C ALA A 16 23.79 10.15 1.14
N LEU A 17 24.10 10.30 -0.15
CA LEU A 17 23.16 10.89 -1.12
C LEU A 17 21.97 9.96 -1.40
N SER A 18 22.17 8.63 -1.34
CA SER A 18 21.10 7.65 -1.50
C SER A 18 20.10 7.65 -0.35
N SER A 19 20.52 8.02 0.88
CA SER A 19 19.61 8.14 2.03
C SER A 19 18.71 9.38 2.01
N LEU A 20 19.09 10.45 1.27
CA LEU A 20 18.29 11.68 1.18
C LEU A 20 17.07 11.53 0.25
N LEU A 21 17.09 10.56 -0.68
CA LEU A 21 16.00 10.32 -1.64
C LEU A 21 14.77 9.62 -1.02
N MET A 22 14.90 9.03 0.18
CA MET A 22 13.79 8.37 0.89
C MET A 22 12.97 9.32 1.78
N ALA A 23 13.36 10.59 1.91
CA ALA A 23 12.70 11.54 2.81
C ALA A 23 11.41 12.17 2.25
N CYS A 24 11.12 12.00 0.95
CA CYS A 24 9.90 12.51 0.31
C CYS A 24 8.85 11.40 0.14
N ASN A 25 8.27 10.93 1.24
CA ASN A 25 7.05 10.12 1.19
C ASN A 25 6.02 10.60 2.23
N THR A 26 5.71 11.89 2.20
CA THR A 26 4.62 12.49 3.01
C THR A 26 3.26 12.22 2.37
N ALA A 27 3.01 10.99 1.92
CA ALA A 27 1.69 10.59 1.48
C ALA A 27 0.75 10.65 2.69
N ALA A 28 -0.34 11.42 2.57
CA ALA A 28 -1.38 11.42 3.59
C ALA A 28 -1.86 9.97 3.84
N PRO A 29 -2.12 9.59 5.10
CA PRO A 29 -2.61 8.24 5.40
C PRO A 29 -3.89 7.99 4.60
N LYS A 30 -3.93 6.85 3.91
CA LYS A 30 -5.10 6.43 3.11
C LYS A 30 -6.30 6.24 4.04
N PRO A 31 -7.51 6.63 3.60
CA PRO A 31 -8.71 6.40 4.39
C PRO A 31 -9.00 4.90 4.49
N THR A 32 -9.67 4.50 5.58
CA THR A 32 -10.24 3.16 5.69
C THR A 32 -11.48 3.05 4.81
N LEU A 33 -11.53 2.05 3.95
CA LEU A 33 -12.67 1.78 3.06
C LEU A 33 -13.53 0.66 3.63
N THR A 34 -14.83 0.68 3.37
CA THR A 34 -15.73 -0.44 3.69
C THR A 34 -16.20 -1.10 2.41
N VAL A 35 -16.04 -2.41 2.31
CA VAL A 35 -16.57 -3.22 1.20
C VAL A 35 -17.68 -4.09 1.74
N ALA A 36 -18.86 -4.02 1.11
CA ALA A 36 -20.05 -4.73 1.55
C ALA A 36 -20.71 -5.50 0.41
N SER A 37 -21.37 -6.61 0.76
CA SER A 37 -22.14 -7.42 -0.19
C SER A 37 -23.44 -7.91 0.45
N LYS A 38 -24.44 -8.16 -0.40
CA LYS A 38 -25.60 -8.98 -0.02
C LYS A 38 -25.21 -10.45 0.07
N ASN A 39 -26.14 -11.28 0.58
CA ASN A 39 -25.99 -12.74 0.63
C ASN A 39 -26.26 -13.44 -0.71
N PHE A 40 -25.75 -12.90 -1.81
CA PHE A 40 -25.79 -13.56 -3.11
C PHE A 40 -24.38 -14.03 -3.46
N THR A 41 -24.25 -15.24 -3.97
CA THR A 41 -22.94 -15.89 -4.19
C THR A 41 -22.03 -15.03 -5.07
N GLU A 42 -22.58 -14.46 -6.14
CA GLU A 42 -21.83 -13.61 -7.07
C GLU A 42 -21.36 -12.32 -6.39
N GLN A 43 -22.24 -11.68 -5.61
CA GLN A 43 -21.92 -10.44 -4.93
C GLN A 43 -20.93 -10.65 -3.78
N PHE A 44 -21.02 -11.79 -3.09
CA PHE A 44 -20.07 -12.18 -2.06
C PHE A 44 -18.67 -12.37 -2.63
N ILE A 45 -18.54 -13.16 -3.71
CA ILE A 45 -17.25 -13.41 -4.37
C ILE A 45 -16.66 -12.10 -4.91
N VAL A 46 -17.47 -11.28 -5.58
CA VAL A 46 -17.02 -9.98 -6.11
C VAL A 46 -16.60 -9.05 -4.97
N GLY A 47 -17.34 -9.01 -3.86
CA GLY A 47 -16.98 -8.22 -2.67
C GLY A 47 -15.61 -8.61 -2.11
N GLU A 48 -15.31 -9.90 -2.01
CA GLU A 48 -13.99 -10.38 -1.58
C GLU A 48 -12.88 -9.98 -2.57
N MET A 49 -13.12 -10.11 -3.87
CA MET A 49 -12.15 -9.69 -4.89
C MET A 49 -11.80 -8.21 -4.78
N TYR A 50 -12.79 -7.33 -4.58
CA TYR A 50 -12.56 -5.91 -4.37
C TYR A 50 -11.75 -5.63 -3.10
N ALA A 51 -12.09 -6.31 -1.99
CA ALA A 51 -11.36 -6.14 -0.74
C ALA A 51 -9.87 -6.50 -0.89
N LEU A 52 -9.57 -7.62 -1.56
CA LEU A 52 -8.19 -8.06 -1.82
C LEU A 52 -7.41 -7.04 -2.68
N LEU A 53 -8.00 -6.55 -3.77
CA LEU A 53 -7.35 -5.58 -4.64
C LEU A 53 -7.10 -4.23 -3.96
N LEU A 54 -8.03 -3.80 -3.09
CA LEU A 54 -7.88 -2.56 -2.32
C LEU A 54 -6.80 -2.69 -1.24
N GLU A 55 -6.71 -3.85 -0.58
CA GLU A 55 -5.64 -4.16 0.37
C GLU A 55 -4.28 -4.22 -0.33
N GLU A 56 -4.19 -4.85 -1.51
CA GLU A 56 -2.98 -4.86 -2.34
C GLU A 56 -2.57 -3.44 -2.77
N ALA A 57 -3.56 -2.59 -3.10
CA ALA A 57 -3.34 -1.18 -3.36
C ALA A 57 -2.98 -0.37 -2.10
N GLY A 58 -2.87 -1.01 -0.93
CA GLY A 58 -2.42 -0.42 0.33
C GLY A 58 -3.49 0.37 1.10
N PHE A 59 -4.77 0.11 0.85
CA PHE A 59 -5.87 0.63 1.68
C PHE A 59 -6.15 -0.32 2.86
N THR A 60 -6.57 0.25 3.98
CA THR A 60 -7.21 -0.53 5.05
C THR A 60 -8.67 -0.79 4.67
N VAL A 61 -9.10 -2.05 4.67
CA VAL A 61 -10.46 -2.42 4.27
C VAL A 61 -11.22 -3.05 5.44
N ASN A 62 -12.41 -2.54 5.72
CA ASN A 62 -13.41 -3.16 6.59
C ASN A 62 -14.39 -3.98 5.73
N ARG A 63 -14.41 -5.30 5.91
CA ARG A 63 -15.29 -6.21 5.16
C ARG A 63 -16.62 -6.39 5.90
N GLN A 64 -17.71 -5.97 5.28
CA GLN A 64 -19.10 -6.16 5.74
C GLN A 64 -19.90 -6.97 4.72
N LEU A 65 -19.46 -8.20 4.51
CA LEU A 65 -20.07 -9.11 3.54
C LEU A 65 -21.26 -9.84 4.17
N ASN A 66 -22.17 -10.31 3.31
CA ASN A 66 -23.37 -11.05 3.73
C ASN A 66 -24.31 -10.21 4.63
N LEU A 67 -24.76 -9.06 4.14
CA LEU A 67 -25.75 -8.20 4.83
C LEU A 67 -27.21 -8.71 4.72
N GLY A 68 -27.40 -9.96 4.32
CA GLY A 68 -28.70 -10.54 4.04
C GLY A 68 -29.22 -10.24 2.63
N GLU A 69 -30.49 -10.58 2.42
CA GLU A 69 -31.17 -10.49 1.12
C GLU A 69 -32.14 -9.30 1.08
N THR A 70 -32.51 -8.89 -0.13
CA THR A 70 -33.60 -7.93 -0.32
C THR A 70 -34.83 -8.72 -0.75
N PRO A 71 -35.97 -8.57 -0.05
CA PRO A 71 -37.23 -9.15 -0.49
C PRO A 71 -37.54 -8.72 -1.92
N VAL A 72 -38.02 -9.66 -2.73
CA VAL A 72 -38.53 -9.40 -4.08
C VAL A 72 -40.00 -9.03 -4.05
#